data_AF-A0A0L6JTG5-F1
#
_entry.id   AF-A0A0L6JTG5-F1
#
_cell.length_a   1.000
_cell.length_b   1.000
_cell.length_c   1.000
_cell.angle_alpha   90.00
_cell.angle_beta   90.00
_cell.angle_gamma   90.00
#
_symmetry.space_group_name_H-M   'P 1'
#
loop_
_entity.id
_entity.type
_entity.pdbx_description
1 polymer ?
#
loop_
_entity_poly.entity_id
_entity_poly.type
_entity_poly.pdbx_seq_one_letter_code
_entity_poly.pdbx_strand_id
1 'polypeptide(L)'
;MPGGLKKYLEEIADKRVEELRYLIGKNSNRYEKLKVQAYELQQEFMATLTEEQQGMFVKLEDFESEQSGIVHDMLYRYAFRDGVKAVRMMFKCK
;
A
#
# COMPACT_ATOMS: atom_id res chain seq x y z
N MET A 1 -29.58 -0.35 -11.92
CA MET A 1 -28.95 -0.92 -10.71
C MET A 1 -27.86 0.05 -10.22
N PRO A 2 -27.98 0.62 -9.02
CA PRO A 2 -27.03 1.63 -8.50
C PRO A 2 -25.65 1.08 -8.08
N GLY A 3 -25.38 -0.22 -8.23
CA GLY A 3 -24.12 -0.85 -7.79
C GLY A 3 -23.00 -0.93 -8.84
N GLY A 4 -23.32 -0.79 -10.13
CA GLY A 4 -22.36 -1.04 -11.22
C GLY A 4 -21.27 0.02 -11.35
N LEU A 5 -21.65 1.29 -11.29
CA LEU A 5 -20.70 2.41 -11.43
C LEU A 5 -19.76 2.51 -10.23
N LYS A 6 -20.27 2.25 -9.01
CA LYS A 6 -19.45 2.25 -7.80
C LYS A 6 -18.38 1.17 -7.88
N LYS A 7 -18.77 -0.08 -8.17
CA LYS A 7 -17.86 -1.21 -8.29
C LYS A 7 -16.83 -1.01 -9.39
N TYR A 8 -17.24 -0.51 -10.56
CA TYR A 8 -16.34 -0.20 -11.67
C TYR A 8 -15.29 0.85 -11.32
N LEU A 9 -15.70 1.89 -10.61
CA LEU A 9 -14.79 2.95 -10.19
C LEU A 9 -13.84 2.49 -9.07
N GLU A 10 -14.31 1.64 -8.16
CA GLU A 10 -13.47 0.95 -7.16
C GLU A 10 -12.46 0.00 -7.85
N GLU A 11 -12.83 -0.72 -8.90
CA GLU A 11 -11.87 -1.58 -9.62
C GLU A 11 -10.82 -0.78 -10.40
N ILE A 12 -11.17 0.39 -10.95
CA ILE A 12 -10.23 1.24 -11.69
C ILE A 12 -9.23 1.91 -10.76
N ALA A 13 -9.70 2.46 -9.64
CA ALA A 13 -8.80 3.16 -8.77
C ALA A 13 -7.83 2.17 -8.07
N ASP A 14 -8.24 0.93 -7.77
CA ASP A 14 -7.34 -0.10 -7.22
C ASP A 14 -6.20 -0.39 -8.20
N LYS A 15 -6.55 -0.64 -9.47
CA LYS A 15 -5.56 -0.83 -10.54
C LYS A 15 -4.62 0.37 -10.67
N ARG A 16 -5.16 1.59 -10.55
CA ARG A 16 -4.36 2.81 -10.70
C ARG A 16 -3.41 3.04 -9.53
N VAL A 17 -3.80 2.66 -8.31
CA VAL A 17 -2.93 2.75 -7.14
C VAL A 17 -1.79 1.75 -7.22
N GLU A 18 -2.06 0.52 -7.64
CA GLU A 18 -1.01 -0.49 -7.85
C GLU A 18 -0.04 -0.07 -8.98
N GLU A 19 -0.55 0.48 -10.08
CA GLU A 19 0.29 1.07 -11.13
C GLU A 19 1.17 2.21 -10.62
N LEU A 20 0.62 3.14 -9.83
CA LEU A 20 1.37 4.27 -9.29
C LEU A 20 2.42 3.82 -8.26
N ARG A 21 2.11 2.85 -7.40
CA ARG A 21 3.08 2.24 -6.49
C ARG A 21 4.25 1.64 -7.26
N TYR A 22 3.96 0.85 -8.29
CA TYR A 22 4.99 0.27 -9.14
C TYR A 22 5.83 1.35 -9.84
N LEU A 23 5.20 2.38 -10.41
CA LEU A 23 5.89 3.46 -11.12
C LEU A 23 6.76 4.31 -10.18
N ILE A 24 6.28 4.64 -8.98
CA ILE A 24 7.01 5.42 -7.97
C ILE A 24 8.17 4.61 -7.41
N GLY A 25 7.96 3.32 -7.10
CA GLY A 25 9.02 2.42 -6.63
C GLY A 25 10.12 2.25 -7.67
N LYS A 26 9.75 1.88 -8.90
CA LYS A 26 10.68 1.66 -10.01
C LYS A 26 11.52 2.88 -10.37
N ASN A 27 10.95 4.09 -10.27
CA ASN A 27 11.66 5.31 -10.65
C ASN A 27 12.45 5.94 -9.49
N SER A 28 12.35 5.40 -8.28
CA SER A 28 13.10 5.89 -7.13
C SER A 28 14.29 5.00 -6.83
N ASN A 29 15.44 5.32 -7.44
CA ASN A 29 16.72 4.68 -7.12
C ASN A 29 17.04 4.71 -5.61
N ARG A 30 16.55 5.72 -4.89
CA ARG A 30 16.69 5.80 -3.43
C ARG A 30 15.83 4.76 -2.72
N TYR A 31 14.59 4.56 -3.17
CA TYR A 31 13.69 3.56 -2.60
C TYR A 31 14.26 2.15 -2.77
N GLU A 32 14.71 1.79 -3.98
CA GLU A 32 15.32 0.48 -4.23
C GLU A 32 16.58 0.26 -3.40
N LYS A 33 17.46 1.28 -3.27
CA LYS A 33 18.64 1.19 -2.40
C LYS A 33 18.26 0.98 -0.94
N LEU A 34 17.29 1.73 -0.42
CA LEU A 34 16.84 1.58 0.96
C LEU A 34 16.21 0.21 1.21
N LYS A 35 15.46 -0.33 0.22
CA LYS A 35 14.87 -1.67 0.31
C LYS A 35 15.94 -2.75 0.43
N VAL A 36 17.01 -2.68 -0.38
CA VAL A 36 18.15 -3.61 -0.30
C VAL A 36 18.84 -3.49 1.06
N GLN A 37 19.15 -2.26 1.50
CA GLN A 37 19.82 -2.02 2.79
C GLN A 37 18.99 -2.51 3.99
N ALA A 38 17.66 -2.31 3.95
CA ALA A 38 16.77 -2.80 4.99
C ALA A 38 16.76 -4.33 5.06
N TYR A 39 16.73 -5.00 3.90
CA TYR A 39 16.79 -6.45 3.84
C TYR A 39 18.12 -6.99 4.37
N GLU A 40 19.25 -6.39 3.99
CA GLU A 40 20.58 -6.78 4.50
C GLU A 40 20.66 -6.64 6.02
N LEU A 41 20.23 -5.50 6.56
CA LEU A 41 20.22 -5.25 8.01
C LEU A 41 19.30 -6.23 8.75
N GLN A 42 18.16 -6.58 8.16
CA GLN A 42 17.24 -7.56 8.72
C GLN A 42 17.89 -8.95 8.79
N GLN A 43 18.61 -9.37 7.74
CA GLN A 43 19.33 -10.66 7.75
C GLN A 43 20.43 -10.67 8.82
N GLU A 44 21.21 -9.59 8.94
CA GLU A 44 22.22 -9.44 9.98
C GLU A 44 21.61 -9.52 11.38
N PHE A 45 20.49 -8.84 11.61
CA PHE A 45 19.78 -8.87 12.88
C PHE A 45 19.26 -10.28 13.21
N MET A 46 18.59 -10.93 12.26
CA MET A 46 18.06 -12.29 12.41
C MET A 46 19.16 -13.29 12.76
N ALA A 47 20.37 -13.15 12.20
CA ALA A 47 21.51 -14.01 12.50
C ALA A 47 21.98 -13.93 13.97
N THR A 48 21.63 -12.86 14.70
CA THR A 48 21.97 -12.70 16.13
C THR A 48 20.91 -13.25 17.08
N LEU A 49 19.73 -13.60 16.57
CA LEU A 49 18.59 -14.05 17.36
C LEU A 49 18.60 -15.57 17.58
N THR A 50 18.02 -16.02 18.69
CA THR A 50 17.68 -17.44 18.89
C THR A 50 16.54 -17.87 17.97
N GLU A 51 16.37 -19.17 17.74
CA GLU A 51 15.25 -19.70 16.92
C GLU A 51 13.88 -19.22 17.40
N GLU A 52 13.66 -19.17 18.73
CA GLU A 52 12.41 -18.67 19.31
C GLU A 52 12.20 -17.18 19.00
N GLN A 53 13.26 -16.37 19.11
CA GLN A 53 13.21 -14.95 18.80
C GLN A 53 13.01 -14.67 17.32
N GLN A 54 13.65 -15.45 16.44
CA GLN A 54 13.39 -15.42 15.00
C GLN A 54 11.93 -15.73 14.68
N GLY A 55 11.36 -16.77 15.33
CA GLY A 55 9.95 -17.12 15.18
C GLY A 55 8.99 -16.03 15.65
N MET A 56 9.34 -15.30 16.72
CA MET A 56 8.57 -14.13 17.17
C MET A 56 8.70 -12.95 16.20
N PHE A 57 9.89 -12.73 15.66
CA PHE A 57 10.15 -11.67 14.68
C PHE A 57 9.33 -11.85 13.41
N VAL A 58 9.30 -13.07 12.84
CA VAL A 58 8.48 -13.36 11.64
C VAL A 58 7.00 -13.08 11.90
N LYS A 59 6.46 -13.48 13.06
CA LYS A 59 5.07 -13.17 13.43
C LYS A 59 4.80 -11.68 13.57
N LEU A 60 5.79 -10.91 14.05
CA LEU A 60 5.68 -9.46 14.12
C LEU A 60 5.60 -8.86 12.71
N GLU A 61 6.44 -9.31 11.79
CA GLU A 61 6.41 -8.86 10.38
C GLU A 61 5.07 -9.19 9.70
N ASP A 62 4.49 -10.35 9.99
CA ASP A 62 3.15 -10.72 9.51
C ASP A 62 2.09 -9.73 10.03
N PHE A 63 2.10 -9.42 11.33
CA PHE A 63 1.17 -8.44 11.91
C PHE A 63 1.36 -7.03 11.35
N GLU A 64 2.59 -6.58 11.17
CA GLU A 64 2.89 -5.28 10.57
C GLU A 64 2.45 -5.22 9.10
N SER A 65 2.62 -6.31 8.35
CA SER A 65 2.16 -6.44 6.98
C SER A 65 0.63 -6.38 6.88
N GLU A 66 -0.09 -7.08 7.77
CA GLU A 66 -1.55 -7.00 7.84
C GLU A 66 -2.04 -5.59 8.20
N GLN A 67 -1.42 -4.93 9.18
CA GLN A 67 -1.74 -3.55 9.55
C GLN A 67 -1.51 -2.58 8.38
N SER A 68 -0.39 -2.72 7.67
CA SER A 68 -0.08 -1.94 6.47
C SER A 68 -1.13 -2.14 5.38
N GLY A 69 -1.60 -3.38 5.18
CA GLY A 69 -2.69 -3.71 4.28
C GLY A 69 -4.00 -2.98 4.63
N ILE A 70 -4.38 -2.98 5.91
CA ILE A 70 -5.58 -2.26 6.41
C ILE A 70 -5.47 -0.76 6.15
N VAL A 71 -4.32 -0.15 6.50
CA VAL A 71 -4.08 1.29 6.27
C VAL A 71 -4.14 1.62 4.78
N HIS A 72 -3.60 0.76 3.93
CA HIS A 72 -3.63 0.97 2.49
C HIS A 72 -5.04 0.93 1.92
N ASP A 73 -5.86 -0.05 2.30
CA ASP A 73 -7.27 -0.13 1.90
C ASP A 73 -8.07 1.10 2.38
N MET A 74 -7.79 1.59 3.59
CA MET A 74 -8.41 2.82 4.09
C MET A 74 -8.03 4.05 3.26
N LEU A 75 -6.73 4.25 3.00
CA LEU A 75 -6.23 5.35 2.17
C LEU A 75 -6.85 5.31 0.77
N TYR A 76 -6.94 4.11 0.21
CA TYR A 76 -7.58 3.87 -1.07
C TYR A 76 -9.03 4.37 -1.10
N ARG A 77 -9.86 3.89 -0.15
CA ARG A 77 -11.27 4.27 -0.05
C ARG A 77 -11.46 5.77 0.18
N TYR A 78 -10.60 6.40 0.98
CA TYR A 78 -10.65 7.84 1.20
C TYR A 78 -10.30 8.63 -0.06
N ALA A 79 -9.19 8.29 -0.72
CA ALA A 79 -8.78 8.93 -1.97
C ALA A 79 -9.86 8.78 -3.05
N PHE A 80 -10.48 7.60 -3.14
CA PHE A 80 -11.59 7.35 -4.05
C PHE A 80 -12.79 8.27 -3.76
N ARG A 81 -13.23 8.33 -2.50
CA ARG A 81 -14.33 9.19 -2.07
C ARG A 81 -14.06 10.66 -2.38
N ASP A 82 -12.84 11.12 -2.14
CA ASP A 82 -12.46 12.51 -2.40
C ASP A 82 -12.38 12.81 -3.90
N GLY A 83 -11.91 11.86 -4.72
CA GLY A 83 -11.99 11.93 -6.17
C GLY A 83 -13.43 12.07 -6.68
N VAL A 84 -14.37 11.26 -6.16
CA VAL A 84 -15.80 11.36 -6.50
C VAL A 84 -16.38 12.72 -6.11
N LYS A 85 -16.03 13.25 -4.92
CA LYS A 85 -16.45 14.60 -4.49
C LYS A 85 -15.92 15.67 -5.45
N ALA A 86 -14.64 15.62 -5.80
CA ALA A 86 -14.01 16.57 -6.71
C ALA A 86 -14.71 16.58 -8.08
N VAL A 87 -14.98 15.39 -8.65
CA VAL A 87 -15.74 15.25 -9.89
C VAL A 87 -17.13 15.88 -9.78
N ARG A 88 -17.88 15.59 -8.72
CA ARG A 88 -19.21 16.18 -8.50
C ARG A 88 -19.16 17.70 -8.39
N MET A 89 -18.13 18.27 -7.78
CA MET A 89 -17.97 19.72 -7.70
C MET A 89 -17.72 20.33 -9.08
N MET A 90 -16.85 19.72 -9.89
CA MET A 90 -16.59 20.19 -11.27
C MET A 90 -17.86 20.20 -12.14
N PHE A 91 -18.73 19.19 -12.00
CA PHE A 91 -19.98 19.10 -12.77
C PHE A 91 -21.14 19.92 -12.19
N LYS A 92 -21.05 20.42 -10.94
CA LYS A 92 -22.01 21.36 -10.35
C LYS A 92 -21.68 22.83 -10.62
N CYS A 93 -20.45 23.13 -11.07
CA CYS A 93 -20.01 24.47 -11.47
C CYS A 93 -20.22 24.77 -12.96
N LYS A 94 -21.01 23.95 -13.66
CA LYS A 94 -21.60 24.23 -14.98
C LYS A 94 -23.10 24.39 -14.82
#